data_AF-A0A068TLK7-F1
#
_entry.id   AF-A0A068TLK7-F1
#
_cell.length_a   1.000
_cell.length_b   1.000
_cell.length_c   1.000
_cell.angle_alpha   90.00
_cell.angle_beta   90.00
_cell.angle_gamma   90.00
#
_symmetry.space_group_name_H-M   'P 1'
#
loop_
_entity.id
_entity.type
_entity.pdbx_description
1 polymer ?
#
loop_
_entity_poly.entity_id
_entity_poly.type
_entity_poly.pdbx_seq_one_letter_code
_entity_poly.pdbx_strand_id
1 'polypeptide(L)'
;MAKLTQLGGTTSSVSRSSGLVVLRIRITRRWAKRGSRPTAPHDQRTRSAYIFGAICPKKGKAAALVMPWCDTHAMNQHLIEISRNVADDAPAILIMDQAGWHMSNNLAVPANITILPLPAKSPELNPVENIWQF
;
A
#
# COMPACT_ATOMS: atom_id res chain seq x y z
N MET A 1 -33.35 -31.49 17.77
CA MET A 1 -31.92 -31.75 17.53
C MET A 1 -31.22 -30.41 17.34
N ALA A 2 -30.33 -30.04 18.26
CA ALA A 2 -29.64 -28.76 18.27
C ALA A 2 -28.24 -28.89 17.65
N LYS A 3 -27.83 -27.89 16.85
CA LYS A 3 -26.46 -27.47 16.53
C LYS A 3 -26.59 -26.17 15.72
N LEU A 4 -25.85 -25.09 15.92
CA LEU A 4 -25.02 -24.56 17.00
C LEU A 4 -24.83 -23.09 16.58
N THR A 5 -25.07 -22.15 17.47
CA THR A 5 -24.87 -20.72 17.24
C THR A 5 -23.42 -20.42 16.85
N GLN A 6 -23.20 -19.74 15.72
CA GLN A 6 -22.01 -18.90 15.53
C GLN A 6 -22.48 -17.45 15.35
N LEU A 7 -22.60 -16.74 16.47
CA LEU A 7 -22.51 -15.28 16.49
C LEU A 7 -21.02 -14.96 16.31
N GLY A 8 -20.62 -14.65 15.08
CA GLY A 8 -19.23 -14.36 14.77
C GLY A 8 -19.13 -13.40 13.60
N GLY A 9 -19.38 -12.11 13.86
CA GLY A 9 -19.07 -11.05 12.90
C GLY A 9 -17.56 -11.07 12.65
N THR A 10 -17.13 -11.61 11.52
CA THR A 10 -15.71 -11.71 11.20
C THR A 10 -15.21 -10.36 10.71
N THR A 11 -14.79 -9.49 11.62
CA THR A 11 -13.98 -8.32 11.30
C THR A 11 -12.76 -8.76 10.49
N SER A 12 -12.61 -8.27 9.26
CA SER A 12 -11.41 -8.51 8.46
C SER A 12 -10.40 -7.40 8.74
N SER A 13 -9.24 -7.73 9.30
CA SER A 13 -8.11 -6.79 9.30
C SER A 13 -7.59 -6.65 7.87
N VAL A 14 -7.42 -5.39 7.45
CA VAL A 14 -6.87 -4.98 6.16
C VAL A 14 -5.68 -4.10 6.47
N SER A 15 -4.49 -4.48 6.02
CA SER A 15 -3.28 -3.68 6.18
C SER A 15 -3.01 -2.94 4.89
N ARG A 16 -2.53 -1.70 4.98
CA ARG A 16 -2.34 -0.84 3.82
C ARG A 16 -1.04 -0.04 3.93
N SER A 17 -0.38 0.13 2.79
CA SER A 17 0.80 0.99 2.62
C SER A 17 0.76 1.64 1.23
N SER A 18 1.50 2.73 1.05
CA SER A 18 1.69 3.40 -0.23
C SER A 18 3.18 3.46 -0.54
N GLY A 19 3.58 2.90 -1.68
CA GLY A 19 4.96 2.89 -2.17
C GLY A 19 5.14 3.82 -3.37
N LEU A 20 6.30 4.47 -3.47
CA LEU A 20 6.71 5.19 -4.67
C LEU A 20 7.41 4.20 -5.62
N VAL A 21 6.91 4.07 -6.85
CA VAL A 21 7.61 3.34 -7.91
C VAL A 21 8.28 4.33 -8.84
N VAL A 22 9.61 4.21 -8.95
CA VAL A 22 10.44 5.07 -9.78
C VAL A 22 10.97 4.26 -10.97
N LEU A 23 10.59 4.68 -12.18
CA LEU A 23 11.23 4.27 -13.41
C LEU A 23 12.50 5.09 -13.62
N ARG A 24 13.65 4.45 -13.42
CA ARG A 24 14.99 5.03 -13.63
C ARG A 24 15.89 4.05 -14.35
N ILE A 25 16.65 4.55 -15.33
CA ILE A 25 17.69 3.76 -15.99
C ILE A 25 18.84 3.56 -15.01
N ARG A 26 19.17 2.31 -14.68
CA ARG A 26 20.33 1.97 -13.87
C ARG A 26 21.54 1.66 -14.74
N ILE A 27 22.70 2.13 -14.30
CA ILE A 27 23.98 1.69 -14.88
C ILE A 27 24.17 0.23 -14.51
N THR A 28 24.26 -0.62 -15.52
CA THR A 28 24.50 -2.06 -15.38
C THR A 28 25.99 -2.37 -15.39
N ARG A 29 26.38 -3.56 -14.91
CA ARG A 29 27.74 -4.07 -15.08
C ARG A 29 28.04 -4.22 -16.57
N ARG A 30 29.23 -3.78 -17.00
CA ARG A 30 29.70 -3.84 -18.40
C ARG A 30 31.13 -4.39 -18.45
N TRP A 31 31.44 -5.15 -19.49
CA TRP A 31 32.80 -5.57 -19.77
C TRP A 31 33.55 -4.47 -20.50
N ALA A 32 34.81 -4.26 -20.13
CA ALA A 32 35.71 -3.32 -20.78
C ALA A 32 37.10 -3.94 -20.91
N LYS A 33 37.87 -3.53 -21.92
CA LYS A 33 39.24 -4.01 -22.12
C LYS A 33 40.08 -3.70 -20.89
N ARG A 34 40.90 -4.66 -20.45
CA ARG A 34 41.84 -4.43 -19.33
C ARG A 34 42.75 -3.25 -19.65
N GLY A 35 42.87 -2.31 -18.72
CA GLY A 35 43.61 -1.05 -18.91
C GLY A 35 42.82 0.10 -19.54
N SER A 36 41.55 -0.11 -19.91
CA SER A 36 40.66 0.97 -20.38
C SER A 36 39.79 1.54 -19.26
N ARG A 37 39.44 2.82 -19.36
CA ARG A 37 38.48 3.49 -18.47
C ARG A 37 37.14 3.66 -19.20
N PRO A 38 36.16 2.76 -19.02
CA PRO A 38 34.86 2.89 -19.66
C PRO A 38 34.07 4.06 -19.07
N THR A 39 33.41 4.83 -19.94
CA THR A 39 32.51 5.92 -19.54
C THR A 39 31.06 5.43 -19.59
N ALA A 40 30.30 5.69 -18.53
CA ALA A 40 28.87 5.41 -18.47
C ALA A 40 28.14 6.68 -18.00
N PRO A 41 27.54 7.46 -18.92
CA PRO A 41 26.74 8.61 -18.55
C PRO A 41 25.58 8.15 -17.66
N HIS A 42 25.44 8.82 -16.51
CA HIS A 42 24.36 8.55 -15.58
C HIS A 42 23.13 9.40 -15.98
N ASP A 43 22.09 8.77 -16.53
CA ASP A 43 20.82 9.48 -16.76
C ASP A 43 20.11 9.73 -15.42
N GLN A 44 19.92 11.00 -15.09
CA GLN A 44 19.21 11.43 -13.88
C GLN A 44 17.71 11.63 -14.10
N ARG A 45 17.22 11.52 -15.34
CA ARG A 45 15.79 11.63 -15.62
C ARG A 45 15.07 10.45 -14.99
N THR A 46 14.02 10.77 -14.25
CA THR A 46 13.14 9.77 -13.64
C THR A 46 11.71 10.04 -14.07
N ARG A 47 10.94 8.96 -14.23
CA ARG A 47 9.49 9.02 -14.18
C ARG A 47 9.05 8.23 -12.98
N SER A 48 8.01 8.66 -12.31
CA SER A 48 7.51 7.96 -11.12
C SER A 48 6.00 7.90 -11.12
N ALA A 49 5.48 6.88 -10.45
CA ALA A 49 4.09 6.77 -10.08
C ALA A 49 4.01 6.26 -8.64
N TYR A 50 2.95 6.62 -7.95
CA TYR A 50 2.65 6.10 -6.62
C TYR A 50 1.76 4.89 -6.75
N ILE A 51 2.11 3.80 -6.06
CA ILE A 51 1.28 2.62 -5.94
C ILE A 51 0.73 2.58 -4.53
N PHE A 52 -0.60 2.58 -4.44
CA PHE A 52 -1.34 2.39 -3.20
C PHE A 52 -1.76 0.92 -3.16
N GLY A 53 -1.44 0.23 -2.07
CA GLY A 53 -1.74 -1.19 -1.92
C GLY A 53 -2.35 -1.49 -0.55
N ALA A 54 -3.45 -2.24 -0.56
CA ALA A 54 -4.08 -2.78 0.64
C ALA A 54 -4.25 -4.29 0.48
N ILE A 55 -4.01 -5.03 1.56
CA ILE A 55 -4.15 -6.49 1.58
C ILE A 55 -4.97 -6.94 2.78
N CYS A 56 -5.70 -8.03 2.61
CA CYS A 56 -6.30 -8.80 3.70
C CYS A 56 -5.66 -10.19 3.70
N PRO A 57 -4.61 -10.42 4.53
CA PRO A 57 -3.87 -11.68 4.51
C PRO A 57 -4.75 -12.89 4.80
N LYS A 58 -5.70 -12.74 5.75
CA LYS A 58 -6.64 -13.80 6.15
C LYS A 58 -7.52 -14.30 4.99
N LYS A 59 -7.90 -13.41 4.07
CA LYS A 59 -8.77 -13.72 2.93
C LYS A 59 -8.01 -13.86 1.62
N GLY A 60 -6.69 -13.61 1.60
CA GLY A 60 -5.89 -13.59 0.37
C GLY A 60 -6.34 -12.54 -0.66
N LYS A 61 -6.99 -11.46 -0.23
CA LYS A 61 -7.49 -10.39 -1.12
C LYS A 61 -6.56 -9.19 -1.09
N ALA A 62 -6.49 -8.46 -2.20
CA ALA A 62 -5.77 -7.20 -2.30
C ALA A 62 -6.54 -6.19 -3.16
N ALA A 63 -6.34 -4.91 -2.87
CA ALA A 63 -6.84 -3.78 -3.65
C ALA A 63 -5.67 -2.82 -3.89
N ALA A 64 -5.49 -2.36 -5.13
CA ALA A 64 -4.37 -1.48 -5.48
C ALA A 64 -4.77 -0.40 -6.49
N LEU A 65 -4.09 0.74 -6.42
CA LEU A 65 -4.31 1.90 -7.29
C LEU A 65 -2.95 2.49 -7.70
N VAL A 66 -2.80 2.85 -8.97
CA VAL A 66 -1.62 3.58 -9.47
C VAL A 66 -2.02 5.02 -9.72
N MET A 67 -1.35 5.97 -9.06
CA MET A 67 -1.64 7.40 -9.12
C MET A 67 -0.40 8.21 -9.50
N PRO A 68 -0.55 9.33 -10.20
CA PRO A 68 0.57 10.21 -10.52
C PRO A 68 1.09 10.97 -9.28
N TRP A 69 0.25 11.17 -8.26
CA TRP A 69 0.55 11.95 -7.06
C TRP A 69 0.14 11.20 -5.79
N CYS A 70 0.83 11.49 -4.68
CA CYS A 70 0.48 11.01 -3.36
C CYS A 70 -0.11 12.17 -2.55
N ASP A 71 -1.43 12.27 -2.55
CA ASP A 71 -2.19 13.32 -1.87
C ASP A 71 -3.49 12.76 -1.26
N THR A 72 -4.26 13.64 -0.62
CA THR A 72 -5.55 13.25 -0.02
C THR A 72 -6.56 12.77 -1.06
N HIS A 73 -6.49 13.24 -2.31
CA HIS A 73 -7.39 12.79 -3.37
C HIS A 73 -7.10 11.32 -3.75
N ALA A 74 -5.84 10.98 -3.98
CA ALA A 74 -5.39 9.61 -4.23
C ALA A 74 -5.76 8.68 -3.07
N MET A 75 -5.62 9.16 -1.84
CA MET A 75 -6.02 8.41 -0.66
C MET A 75 -7.54 8.13 -0.62
N ASN A 76 -8.37 9.13 -0.90
CA ASN A 76 -9.83 8.96 -0.97
C ASN A 76 -10.23 7.97 -2.08
N GLN A 77 -9.59 8.03 -3.25
CA GLN A 77 -9.82 7.04 -4.32
C GLN A 77 -9.44 5.62 -3.87
N HIS A 78 -8.33 5.48 -3.15
CA HIS A 78 -7.91 4.19 -2.62
C HIS A 78 -8.88 3.64 -1.55
N LEU A 79 -9.42 4.49 -0.67
CA LEU A 79 -10.44 4.07 0.30
C LEU A 79 -11.72 3.57 -0.36
N ILE A 80 -12.16 4.23 -1.44
CA ILE A 80 -13.31 3.77 -2.23
C ILE A 80 -13.02 2.37 -2.80
N GLU A 81 -11.83 2.17 -3.35
CA GLU A 81 -11.45 0.88 -3.93
C GLU A 81 -11.34 -0.22 -2.87
N ILE A 82 -10.80 0.08 -1.69
CA ILE A 82 -10.81 -0.85 -0.55
C ILE A 82 -12.25 -1.20 -0.16
N SER A 83 -13.10 -0.19 0.01
CA SER A 83 -14.49 -0.35 0.45
C SER A 83 -15.29 -1.27 -0.47
N ARG A 84 -15.07 -1.18 -1.79
CA ARG A 84 -15.70 -2.07 -2.79
C ARG A 84 -15.25 -3.53 -2.68
N ASN A 85 -14.05 -3.77 -2.19
CA ASN A 85 -13.47 -5.11 -2.07
C ASN A 85 -13.71 -5.75 -0.69
N VAL A 86 -14.23 -4.96 0.27
CA VAL A 86 -14.69 -5.42 1.58
C VAL A 86 -16.09 -6.02 1.43
N ALA A 87 -16.38 -7.12 2.15
CA ALA A 87 -17.68 -7.75 2.10
C ALA A 87 -18.72 -6.96 2.92
N ASP A 88 -19.97 -6.92 2.46
CA ASP A 88 -21.03 -6.09 3.04
C ASP A 88 -21.36 -6.44 4.50
N ASP A 89 -21.11 -7.68 4.92
CA ASP A 89 -21.39 -8.21 6.25
C ASP A 89 -20.18 -8.15 7.22
N ALA A 90 -19.04 -7.63 6.76
CA ALA A 90 -17.78 -7.68 7.50
C ALA A 90 -17.04 -6.33 7.48
N PRO A 91 -17.17 -5.50 8.53
CA PRO A 91 -16.42 -4.25 8.60
C PRO A 91 -14.90 -4.51 8.56
N ALA A 92 -14.18 -3.61 7.91
CA ALA A 92 -12.74 -3.69 7.73
C ALA A 92 -12.00 -2.77 8.71
N ILE A 93 -10.98 -3.30 9.37
CA ILE A 93 -10.03 -2.49 10.14
C ILE A 93 -8.84 -2.21 9.23
N LEU A 94 -8.67 -0.95 8.85
CA LEU A 94 -7.61 -0.49 7.97
C LEU A 94 -6.41 0.01 8.78
N ILE A 95 -5.34 -0.79 8.79
CA ILE A 95 -4.08 -0.47 9.47
C ILE A 95 -3.19 0.33 8.53
N MET A 96 -2.75 1.52 8.94
CA MET A 96 -1.84 2.38 8.16
C MET A 96 -0.93 3.22 9.06
N ASP A 97 0.14 3.76 8.49
CA ASP A 97 1.03 4.71 9.15
C ASP A 97 0.44 6.13 9.20
N GLN A 98 1.01 6.99 10.03
CA GLN A 98 0.52 8.34 10.30
C GLN A 98 1.09 9.40 9.35
N ALA A 99 1.22 9.09 8.05
CA ALA A 99 1.62 10.08 7.07
C ALA A 99 0.63 11.27 7.05
N GLY A 100 1.11 12.49 6.75
CA GLY A 100 0.27 13.69 6.86
C GLY A 100 -1.05 13.64 6.07
N TRP A 101 -1.06 12.98 4.93
CA TRP A 101 -2.27 12.75 4.12
C TRP A 101 -3.13 11.57 4.59
N HIS A 102 -2.65 10.70 5.48
CA HIS A 102 -3.42 9.62 6.13
C HIS A 102 -4.22 10.11 7.34
N MET A 103 -3.84 11.23 7.92
CA MET A 103 -4.48 11.83 9.09
C MET A 103 -5.17 13.17 8.75
N SER A 104 -5.41 13.44 7.46
CA SER A 104 -6.06 14.65 7.00
C SER A 104 -7.55 14.67 7.40
N ASN A 105 -8.05 15.82 7.87
CA ASN A 105 -9.49 16.00 8.14
C ASN A 105 -10.36 15.95 6.87
N ASN A 106 -9.76 15.95 5.68
CA ASN A 106 -10.44 15.87 4.38
C ASN A 106 -10.58 14.42 3.86
N LEU A 107 -10.24 13.43 4.69
CA LEU A 107 -10.44 12.02 4.37
C LEU A 107 -11.93 11.66 4.43
N ALA A 108 -12.46 11.16 3.31
CA ALA A 108 -13.80 10.61 3.22
C ALA A 108 -13.75 9.11 3.52
N VAL A 109 -13.82 8.73 4.80
CA VAL A 109 -13.76 7.32 5.23
C VAL A 109 -15.12 6.64 5.03
N PRO A 110 -15.20 5.57 4.21
CA PRO A 110 -16.43 4.81 4.03
C PRO A 110 -16.90 4.16 5.34
N ALA A 111 -18.22 4.04 5.53
CA ALA A 111 -18.83 3.54 6.77
C ALA A 111 -18.43 2.09 7.13
N ASN A 112 -18.01 1.29 6.15
CA ASN A 112 -17.54 -0.09 6.34
C ASN A 112 -16.05 -0.19 6.69
N ILE A 113 -15.34 0.94 6.87
CA ILE A 113 -13.92 1.00 7.18
C ILE A 113 -13.68 1.75 8.50
N THR A 114 -12.90 1.15 9.39
CA THR A 114 -12.36 1.80 10.59
C THR A 114 -10.85 1.91 10.47
N ILE A 115 -10.29 3.11 10.63
CA ILE A 115 -8.85 3.34 10.55
C ILE A 115 -8.20 3.04 11.91
N LEU A 116 -7.14 2.23 11.90
CA LEU A 116 -6.28 1.97 13.04
C LEU A 116 -4.86 2.49 12.74
N PRO A 117 -4.47 3.66 13.29
CA PRO A 117 -3.13 4.20 13.05
C PRO A 117 -2.09 3.38 13.80
N LEU A 118 -0.99 3.05 13.13
CA LEU A 118 0.19 2.44 13.75
C LEU A 118 0.95 3.47 14.61
N PRO A 119 1.74 3.01 15.60
CA PRO A 119 2.72 3.86 16.26
C PRO A 119 3.65 4.54 15.25
N ALA A 120 4.04 5.78 15.54
CA ALA A 120 4.92 6.54 14.66
C ALA A 120 6.27 5.81 14.48
N LYS A 121 6.75 5.76 13.24
CA LYS A 121 8.04 5.15 12.86
C LYS A 121 8.16 3.64 13.12
N SER A 122 7.05 2.90 13.04
CA SER A 122 7.03 1.43 13.19
C SER A 122 6.65 0.70 11.90
N PRO A 123 7.47 0.78 10.82
CA PRO A 123 7.19 0.06 9.57
C PRO A 123 7.18 -1.47 9.73
N GLU A 124 7.92 -2.01 10.69
CA GLU A 124 7.99 -3.44 11.01
C GLU A 124 6.64 -4.06 11.43
N LEU A 125 5.69 -3.21 11.86
CA LEU A 125 4.35 -3.61 12.26
C LEU A 125 3.34 -3.61 11.10
N ASN A 126 3.73 -3.14 9.91
CA ASN A 126 2.88 -3.10 8.74
C ASN A 126 3.21 -4.26 7.78
N PRO A 127 2.36 -5.32 7.70
CA PRO A 127 2.68 -6.48 6.87
C PRO A 127 2.71 -6.17 5.36
N VAL A 128 2.17 -5.02 4.91
CA VAL A 128 2.30 -4.60 3.50
C VAL A 128 3.75 -4.26 3.15
N GLU A 129 4.57 -3.82 4.11
CA GLU A 129 5.98 -3.52 3.85
C GLU A 129 6.77 -4.75 3.41
N ASN A 130 6.36 -5.96 3.82
CA ASN A 130 6.97 -7.20 3.33
C ASN A 130 6.70 -7.46 1.85
N ILE A 131 5.59 -6.94 1.30
CA ILE A 131 5.26 -7.11 -0.12
C ILE A 131 6.15 -6.21 -0.99
N TRP A 132 6.48 -5.02 -0.52
CA TRP A 132 7.31 -4.07 -1.27
C TRP A 132 8.78 -4.45 -1.38
N GLN A 133 9.24 -5.48 -0.67
CA GLN A 133 10.64 -5.91 -0.69
C GLN A 133 11.03 -6.71 -1.95
N PHE A 134 10.06 -7.16 -2.74
CA PHE A 134 10.26 -7.99 -3.93
C PHE A 134 10.00 -7.19 -5.21
#